data_AF-A0AAV4F2I1-F1
#
_entry.id   AF-A0AAV4F2I1-F1
#
_cell.length_a   1.000
_cell.length_b   1.000
_cell.length_c   1.000
_cell.angle_alpha   90.00
_cell.angle_beta   90.00
_cell.angle_gamma   90.00
#
_symmetry.space_group_name_H-M   'P 1'
#
loop_
_entity.id
_entity.type
_entity.pdbx_description
1 polymer ?
#
loop_
_entity_poly.entity_id
_entity_poly.type
_entity_poly.pdbx_seq_one_letter_code
_entity_poly.pdbx_strand_id
1 'polypeptide(L)'
;MFQNLATKFNPQAKILLANGKAYHKALLATSSAARSYIESLGRLGHECRTNGRGGTEELGQAIFRIAEVYKDVQMKFEDCTKALFAEIILPLEQKLDNEFKNAAAEQRKYHQGHKEFAGPHSKAVAALEKFRKKNQSKGMYDEEKEAPVSSN
;
A
#
# COMPACT_ATOMS: atom_id res chain seq x y z
N MET A 1 -4.39 -13.49 -8.24
CA MET A 1 -4.65 -12.41 -7.25
C MET A 1 -3.36 -11.98 -6.55
N PHE A 2 -2.66 -12.87 -5.82
CA PHE A 2 -1.41 -12.54 -5.09
C PHE A 2 -0.28 -11.95 -5.95
N GLN A 3 -0.15 -12.40 -7.21
CA GLN A 3 0.88 -11.88 -8.11
C GLN A 3 0.68 -10.40 -8.44
N ASN A 4 -0.56 -9.93 -8.66
CA ASN A 4 -0.83 -8.51 -8.93
C ASN A 4 -0.58 -7.62 -7.70
N LEU A 5 -0.89 -8.11 -6.50
CA LEU A 5 -0.63 -7.40 -5.25
C LEU A 5 0.87 -7.19 -5.04
N ALA A 6 1.65 -8.27 -5.22
CA ALA A 6 3.09 -8.24 -5.02
C ALA A 6 3.86 -7.47 -6.11
N THR A 7 3.44 -7.58 -7.38
CA THR A 7 4.22 -7.02 -8.51
C THR A 7 3.77 -5.65 -8.98
N LYS A 8 2.53 -5.24 -8.73
CA LYS A 8 1.99 -3.95 -9.22
C LYS A 8 1.66 -2.98 -8.09
N PHE A 9 0.85 -3.41 -7.12
CA PHE A 9 0.39 -2.52 -6.05
C PHE A 9 1.52 -2.16 -5.07
N ASN A 10 2.22 -3.17 -4.57
CA ASN A 10 3.25 -3.00 -3.55
C ASN A 10 4.40 -2.03 -3.93
N PRO A 11 4.98 -2.09 -5.14
CA PRO A 11 5.97 -1.10 -5.57
C PRO A 11 5.40 0.33 -5.66
N GLN A 12 4.18 0.49 -6.17
CA GLN A 12 3.54 1.80 -6.26
C GLN A 12 3.24 2.39 -4.87
N ALA A 13 2.77 1.56 -3.94
CA ALA A 13 2.53 1.98 -2.56
C ALA A 13 3.82 2.41 -1.84
N LYS A 14 4.96 1.74 -2.12
CA LYS A 14 6.28 2.17 -1.63
C LYS A 14 6.69 3.54 -2.18
N ILE A 15 6.49 3.77 -3.48
CA ILE A 15 6.79 5.07 -4.11
C ILE A 15 5.89 6.15 -3.51
N LEU A 16 4.59 5.87 -3.34
CA LEU A 16 3.66 6.78 -2.69
C LEU A 16 4.10 7.13 -1.28
N LEU A 17 4.49 6.15 -0.46
CA LEU A 17 5.00 6.38 0.89
C LEU A 17 6.26 7.24 0.89
N ALA A 18 7.21 6.97 0.00
CA ALA A 18 8.43 7.76 -0.14
C ALA A 18 8.11 9.23 -0.50
N ASN A 19 7.21 9.44 -1.47
CA ASN A 19 6.75 10.77 -1.85
C ASN A 19 6.01 11.48 -0.70
N GLY A 20 5.17 10.76 0.05
CA GLY A 20 4.48 11.29 1.22
C GLY A 20 5.45 11.77 2.30
N LYS A 21 6.50 11.00 2.60
CA LYS A 21 7.55 11.39 3.54
C LYS A 21 8.35 12.61 3.07
N ALA A 22 8.70 12.66 1.78
CA ALA A 22 9.38 13.80 1.19
C ALA A 22 8.51 15.08 1.25
N TYR A 23 7.23 14.94 0.94
CA TYR A 23 6.25 16.02 1.03
C TYR A 23 6.11 16.54 2.47
N HIS A 24 5.92 15.65 3.45
CA HIS A 24 5.86 16.04 4.86
C HIS A 24 7.13 16.76 5.33
N LYS A 25 8.31 16.30 4.91
CA LYS A 25 9.58 16.99 5.21
C LYS A 25 9.61 18.41 4.63
N ALA A 26 9.13 18.61 3.40
CA ALA A 26 9.04 19.92 2.78
C ALA A 26 8.05 20.85 3.50
N LEU A 27 6.93 20.31 3.98
CA LEU A 27 5.96 21.06 4.80
C LEU A 27 6.58 21.53 6.13
N LEU A 28 7.35 20.67 6.80
CA LEU A 28 8.07 21.06 8.03
C LEU A 28 9.07 22.19 7.78
N ALA A 29 9.83 22.12 6.68
CA ALA A 29 10.75 23.19 6.30
C ALA A 29 10.01 24.51 5.99
N THR A 30 8.87 24.41 5.30
CA THR A 30 8.00 25.55 5.00
C THR A 30 7.44 26.18 6.27
N SER A 31 6.97 25.36 7.23
CA SER A 31 6.51 25.82 8.54
C SER A 31 7.61 26.57 9.30
N SER A 32 8.84 26.05 9.27
CA SER A 32 9.97 26.71 9.92
C SER A 32 10.24 28.10 9.33
N ALA A 33 10.26 28.21 8.00
CA ALA A 33 10.48 29.49 7.32
C ALA A 33 9.32 30.47 7.58
N ALA A 34 8.08 29.99 7.53
CA ALA A 34 6.89 30.79 7.81
C ALA A 34 6.90 31.35 9.23
N ARG A 35 7.26 30.55 10.25
CA ARG A 35 7.40 31.04 11.64
C ARG A 35 8.39 32.20 11.74
N SER A 36 9.58 32.08 11.15
CA SER A 36 10.58 33.15 11.18
C SER A 36 10.11 34.42 10.48
N TYR A 37 9.40 34.30 9.36
CA TYR A 37 8.80 35.43 8.67
C TYR A 37 7.73 36.12 9.51
N ILE A 38 6.80 35.35 10.08
CA ILE A 38 5.70 35.86 10.93
C ILE A 38 6.23 36.52 12.19
N GLU A 39 7.26 35.95 12.82
CA GLU A 39 7.91 36.55 13.99
C GLU A 39 8.51 37.92 13.63
N SER A 40 9.22 37.99 12.50
CA SER A 40 9.83 39.24 12.04
C SER A 40 8.78 40.30 11.73
N LEU A 41 7.67 39.90 11.10
CA LEU A 41 6.52 40.77 10.82
C LEU A 41 5.88 41.29 12.12
N GLY A 42 5.65 40.39 13.08
CA GLY A 42 5.09 40.72 14.39
C GLY A 42 5.99 41.67 15.18
N ARG A 43 7.31 41.46 15.15
CA ARG A 43 8.29 42.34 15.79
C ARG A 43 8.25 43.75 15.20
N LEU A 44 8.27 43.88 13.88
CA LEU A 44 8.15 45.18 13.20
C LEU A 44 6.85 45.89 13.56
N GLY A 45 5.72 45.20 13.48
CA GLY A 45 4.41 45.77 13.84
C GLY A 45 4.36 46.24 15.30
N HIS A 46 4.95 45.45 16.20
CA HIS A 46 5.05 45.79 17.62
C HIS A 46 5.90 47.05 17.84
N GLU A 47 7.11 47.11 17.26
CA GLU A 47 8.02 48.25 17.39
C GLU A 47 7.43 49.55 16.84
N CYS A 48 6.80 49.51 15.67
CA CYS A 48 6.16 50.68 15.06
C CYS A 48 4.97 51.18 15.90
N ARG A 49 4.19 50.27 16.50
CA ARG A 49 3.05 50.65 17.34
C ARG A 49 3.46 51.17 18.72
N THR A 50 4.57 50.69 19.28
CA THR A 50 5.01 51.12 20.62
C THR A 50 5.86 52.38 20.59
N ASN A 51 6.68 52.55 19.55
CA ASN A 51 7.66 53.64 19.47
C ASN A 51 7.37 54.65 18.36
N GLY A 52 6.49 54.32 17.41
CA GLY A 52 6.09 55.22 16.34
C GLY A 52 5.16 56.34 16.82
N ARG A 53 4.89 57.30 15.94
CA ARG A 53 3.91 58.36 16.16
C ARG A 53 3.10 58.62 14.90
N GLY A 54 1.86 59.07 15.05
CA GLY A 54 0.96 59.37 13.94
C GLY A 54 0.77 58.16 13.03
N GLY A 55 0.89 58.35 11.71
CA GLY A 55 0.69 57.29 10.73
C GLY A 55 1.59 56.06 10.90
N THR A 56 2.78 56.19 11.51
CA THR A 56 3.67 55.05 11.78
C THR A 56 3.09 54.11 12.85
N GLU A 57 2.41 54.66 13.85
CA GLU A 57 1.75 53.87 14.90
C GLU A 57 0.57 53.08 14.32
N GLU A 58 -0.26 53.73 13.50
CA GLU A 58 -1.40 53.11 12.82
C GLU A 58 -0.95 51.99 11.87
N LEU A 59 0.12 52.24 11.11
CA LEU A 59 0.73 51.23 10.24
C LEU A 59 1.27 50.04 11.06
N GLY A 60 1.93 50.31 12.19
CA GLY A 60 2.40 49.27 13.11
C GLY A 60 1.26 48.40 13.62
N GLN A 61 0.14 49.02 14.00
CA GLN A 61 -1.06 48.31 14.44
C GLN A 61 -1.65 47.42 13.34
N ALA A 62 -1.65 47.88 12.08
CA ALA A 62 -2.11 47.08 10.94
C ALA A 62 -1.18 45.88 10.67
N ILE A 63 0.14 46.11 10.63
CA ILE A 63 1.15 45.06 10.45
C ILE A 63 1.05 43.99 11.54
N PHE A 64 0.90 44.43 12.80
CA PHE A 64 0.78 43.52 13.93
C PHE A 64 -0.45 42.60 13.80
N ARG A 65 -1.61 43.15 13.41
CA ARG A 65 -2.83 42.35 13.14
C ARG A 65 -2.63 41.34 12.01
N ILE A 66 -1.91 41.72 10.95
CA ILE A 66 -1.58 40.79 9.85
C ILE A 66 -0.74 39.62 10.41
N ALA A 67 0.27 39.91 11.23
CA ALA A 67 1.09 38.87 11.84
C ALA A 67 0.26 37.92 12.73
N GLU A 68 -0.72 38.43 13.47
CA GLU A 68 -1.64 37.62 14.28
C GLU A 68 -2.49 36.68 13.42
N VAL A 69 -3.07 37.19 12.32
CA VAL A 69 -3.84 36.36 11.38
C VAL A 69 -2.96 35.26 10.77
N TYR A 70 -1.73 35.60 10.35
CA TYR A 70 -0.81 34.61 9.80
C TYR A 70 -0.36 33.58 10.84
N LYS A 71 -0.25 33.96 12.12
CA LYS A 71 0.04 33.02 13.21
C LYS A 71 -1.07 31.98 13.35
N ASP A 72 -2.34 32.38 13.25
CA ASP A 72 -3.48 31.46 13.31
C ASP A 72 -3.53 30.51 12.10
N VAL A 73 -3.24 31.03 10.91
CA VAL A 73 -3.10 30.19 9.70
C VAL A 73 -1.95 29.20 9.86
N GLN A 74 -0.82 29.65 10.39
CA GLN A 74 0.36 28.81 10.60
C GLN A 74 0.11 27.68 11.60
N MET A 75 -0.65 27.93 12.67
CA MET A 75 -1.05 26.87 13.62
C MET A 75 -1.89 25.79 12.93
N LYS A 76 -2.90 26.18 12.15
CA LYS A 76 -3.74 25.23 11.39
C LYS A 76 -2.92 24.43 10.37
N PHE A 77 -1.98 25.09 9.69
CA PHE A 77 -1.07 24.43 8.76
C PHE A 77 -0.20 23.36 9.46
N GLU A 78 0.31 23.66 10.65
CA GLU A 78 1.10 22.72 11.44
C GLU A 78 0.28 21.52 11.92
N ASP A 79 -0.97 21.74 12.33
CA ASP A 79 -1.87 20.67 12.73
C ASP A 79 -2.22 19.75 11.55
N CYS A 80 -2.48 20.31 10.36
CA CYS A 80 -2.66 19.52 9.14
C CYS A 80 -1.38 18.73 8.78
N THR A 81 -0.21 19.35 8.95
CA THR A 81 1.08 18.69 8.68
C THR A 81 1.32 17.52 9.62
N LYS A 82 0.99 17.66 10.91
CA LYS A 82 1.06 16.56 11.90
C LYS A 82 0.06 15.45 11.56
N ALA A 83 -1.17 15.80 11.21
CA ALA A 83 -2.22 14.84 10.83
C ALA A 83 -1.81 14.02 9.59
N LEU A 84 -1.23 14.66 8.56
CA LEU A 84 -0.67 13.96 7.40
C LEU A 84 0.31 12.86 7.82
N PHE A 85 1.18 13.13 8.78
CA PHE A 85 2.12 12.12 9.25
C PHE A 85 1.44 11.02 10.07
N ALA A 86 0.68 11.42 11.10
CA ALA A 86 0.12 10.50 12.09
C ALA A 86 -1.01 9.62 11.53
N GLU A 87 -1.85 10.16 10.66
CA GLU A 87 -3.07 9.50 10.19
C GLU A 87 -2.90 8.84 8.81
N ILE A 88 -1.88 9.24 8.04
CA ILE A 88 -1.69 8.74 6.67
C ILE A 88 -0.34 8.04 6.51
N ILE A 89 0.77 8.76 6.73
CA ILE A 89 2.11 8.23 6.44
C ILE A 89 2.45 7.06 7.36
N LEU A 90 2.28 7.24 8.68
CA LEU A 90 2.64 6.23 9.66
C LEU A 90 1.79 4.94 9.52
N PRO A 91 0.45 5.00 9.40
CA PRO A 91 -0.36 3.80 9.19
C PRO A 91 -0.04 3.09 7.87
N LEU A 92 0.21 3.84 6.78
CA LEU A 92 0.59 3.26 5.50
C LEU A 92 1.93 2.51 5.59
N GLU A 93 2.92 3.10 6.26
CA GLU A 93 4.23 2.47 6.51
C GLU A 93 4.09 1.16 7.27
N GLN A 94 3.38 1.18 8.40
CA GLN A 94 3.16 -0.02 9.22
C GLN A 94 2.41 -1.12 8.47
N LYS A 95 1.39 -0.74 7.69
CA LYS A 95 0.61 -1.70 6.91
C LYS A 95 1.42 -2.33 5.79
N LEU A 96 2.25 -1.54 5.10
CA LEU A 96 3.12 -2.06 4.06
C LEU A 96 4.13 -3.04 4.63
N ASP A 97 4.80 -2.71 5.73
CA ASP A 97 5.78 -3.61 6.37
C ASP A 97 5.17 -4.98 6.76
N ASN A 98 3.92 -4.97 7.23
CA ASN A 98 3.19 -6.18 7.58
C ASN A 98 2.73 -6.97 6.32
N GLU A 99 2.15 -6.31 5.33
CA GLU A 99 1.67 -6.97 4.10
C GLU A 99 2.80 -7.55 3.25
N PHE A 100 3.99 -6.94 3.23
CA PHE A 100 5.15 -7.51 2.56
C PHE A 100 5.58 -8.85 3.16
N LYS A 101 5.53 -8.99 4.50
CA LYS A 101 5.86 -10.25 5.19
C LYS A 101 4.80 -11.32 4.93
N ASN A 102 3.53 -10.93 5.02
CA ASN A 102 2.41 -11.86 4.87
C ASN A 102 2.24 -12.36 3.44
N ALA A 103 2.32 -11.47 2.45
CA ALA A 103 2.18 -11.83 1.03
C ALA A 103 3.26 -12.85 0.59
N ALA A 104 4.50 -12.69 1.08
CA ALA A 104 5.58 -13.64 0.78
C ALA A 104 5.32 -15.03 1.41
N ALA A 105 4.80 -15.07 2.64
CA ALA A 105 4.45 -16.32 3.32
C ALA A 105 3.27 -17.05 2.64
N GLU A 106 2.22 -16.31 2.30
CA GLU A 106 1.03 -16.81 1.61
C GLU A 106 1.38 -17.33 0.20
N GLN A 107 2.21 -16.58 -0.55
CA GLN A 107 2.68 -16.99 -1.87
C GLN A 107 3.50 -18.28 -1.79
N ARG A 108 4.38 -18.43 -0.79
CA ARG A 108 5.13 -19.67 -0.57
C ARG A 108 4.21 -20.85 -0.26
N LYS A 109 3.24 -20.68 0.65
CA LYS A 109 2.25 -21.72 0.99
C LYS A 109 1.43 -22.14 -0.24
N TYR A 110 0.95 -21.19 -1.02
CA TYR A 110 0.20 -21.47 -2.24
C TYR A 110 1.05 -22.23 -3.27
N HIS A 111 2.28 -21.79 -3.51
CA HIS A 111 3.18 -22.48 -4.44
C HIS A 111 3.52 -23.89 -3.99
N GLN A 112 3.70 -24.09 -2.68
CA GLN A 112 3.99 -25.40 -2.11
C GLN A 112 2.79 -26.34 -2.24
N GLY A 113 1.59 -25.92 -1.83
CA GLY A 113 0.37 -26.74 -1.99
C GLY A 113 0.08 -27.07 -3.44
N HIS A 114 0.34 -26.14 -4.37
CA HIS A 114 0.18 -26.42 -5.79
C HIS A 114 1.18 -27.48 -6.31
N LYS A 115 2.42 -27.50 -5.83
CA LYS A 115 3.39 -28.55 -6.16
C LYS A 115 2.97 -29.91 -5.57
N GLU A 116 2.49 -29.91 -4.33
CA GLU A 116 2.02 -31.10 -3.63
C GLU A 116 0.84 -31.75 -4.34
N PHE A 117 -0.04 -30.98 -4.98
CA PHE A 117 -1.19 -31.52 -5.73
C PHE A 117 -0.86 -31.84 -7.20
N ALA A 118 -0.05 -31.01 -7.87
CA ALA A 118 0.28 -31.18 -9.29
C ALA A 118 1.11 -32.45 -9.57
N GLY A 119 2.02 -32.81 -8.66
CA GLY A 119 2.87 -33.99 -8.81
C GLY A 119 2.08 -35.32 -8.84
N PRO A 120 1.28 -35.63 -7.80
CA PRO A 120 0.42 -36.81 -7.77
C PRO A 120 -0.61 -36.83 -8.90
N HIS A 121 -1.23 -35.69 -9.20
CA HIS A 121 -2.18 -35.56 -10.31
C HIS A 121 -1.55 -35.92 -11.66
N SER A 122 -0.36 -35.38 -11.96
CA SER A 122 0.37 -35.69 -13.19
C SER A 122 0.71 -37.19 -13.30
N LYS A 123 1.14 -37.81 -12.19
CA LYS A 123 1.40 -39.26 -12.15
C LYS A 123 0.14 -40.10 -12.37
N ALA A 124 -0.99 -39.71 -11.78
CA ALA A 124 -2.26 -40.41 -11.96
C ALA A 124 -2.76 -40.32 -13.40
N VAL A 125 -2.67 -39.15 -14.03
CA VAL A 125 -3.00 -38.95 -15.45
C VAL A 125 -2.11 -39.81 -16.35
N ALA A 126 -0.80 -39.81 -16.14
CA ALA A 126 0.13 -40.63 -16.92
C ALA A 126 -0.12 -42.15 -16.76
N ALA A 127 -0.53 -42.59 -15.57
CA ALA A 127 -0.90 -43.99 -15.31
C ALA A 127 -2.19 -44.38 -16.06
N LEU A 128 -3.19 -43.50 -16.05
CA LEU A 128 -4.46 -43.69 -16.78
C LEU A 128 -4.23 -43.76 -18.30
N GLU A 129 -3.38 -42.88 -18.85
CA GLU A 129 -3.04 -42.93 -20.28
C GLU A 129 -2.33 -44.23 -20.67
N LYS A 130 -1.39 -44.70 -19.84
CA LYS A 130 -0.71 -45.99 -20.06
C LYS A 130 -1.68 -47.16 -20.00
N PHE A 131 -2.60 -47.16 -19.03
CA PHE A 131 -3.63 -48.19 -18.90
C PHE A 131 -4.54 -48.23 -20.13
N ARG A 132 -5.00 -47.06 -20.58
CA ARG A 132 -5.86 -46.92 -21.76
C ARG A 132 -5.18 -47.41 -23.04
N LYS A 133 -3.88 -47.13 -23.22
CA LYS A 133 -3.07 -47.65 -24.35
C LYS A 133 -2.87 -49.16 -24.28
N LYS A 134 -2.67 -49.73 -23.09
CA LYS A 134 -2.56 -51.20 -22.92
C LYS A 134 -3.87 -51.92 -23.23
N ASN A 135 -5.00 -51.38 -22.77
CA ASN A 135 -6.31 -51.99 -23.00
C ASN A 135 -6.87 -51.77 -24.41
N GLN A 136 -6.39 -50.78 -25.18
CA GLN A 136 -6.70 -50.70 -26.60
C GLN A 136 -6.10 -51.86 -27.43
N SER A 137 -5.07 -52.56 -26.92
CA SER A 137 -4.47 -53.72 -27.61
C SER A 137 -5.06 -55.08 -27.20
N LYS A 138 -5.88 -55.12 -26.14
CA LYS A 138 -6.63 -56.31 -25.74
C LYS A 138 -8.05 -56.17 -26.24
N GLY A 139 -8.33 -56.73 -27.41
CA GLY A 139 -9.69 -56.91 -27.89
C GLY A 139 -10.52 -57.60 -26.81
N MET A 140 -11.63 -56.97 -26.41
CA MET A 140 -12.68 -57.65 -25.69
C MET A 140 -13.39 -58.56 -26.70
N TYR A 141 -13.09 -59.84 -26.65
CA TYR A 141 -14.03 -60.88 -27.06
C TYR A 141 -14.14 -61.85 -25.89
N ASP A 142 -15.35 -62.06 -25.42
CA ASP A 142 -15.96 -63.39 -25.42
C ASP A 142 -17.49 -63.23 -25.30
N GLU A 143 -18.17 -63.50 -26.41
CA GLU A 143 -19.60 -63.86 -26.42
C GLU A 143 -19.74 -65.19 -25.68
N GLU A 144 -20.58 -65.22 -24.66
CA GLU A 144 -21.00 -66.43 -23.95
C GLU A 144 -21.55 -67.47 -24.94
N LYS A 145 -20.83 -68.57 -25.14
CA LYS A 145 -21.43 -69.81 -25.62
C LYS A 145 -21.88 -70.63 -24.42
N GLU A 146 -23.16 -70.53 -24.11
CA GLU A 146 -23.84 -71.54 -23.30
C GLU A 146 -23.81 -72.90 -24.03
N ALA A 147 -23.37 -73.93 -23.32
CA ALA A 147 -23.82 -75.31 -23.50
C ALA A 147 -24.04 -75.84 -22.08
N PRO A 148 -25.11 -76.60 -21.78
CA PRO A 148 -25.38 -77.92 -22.39
C PRO A 148 -26.91 -78.16 -22.63
N VAL A 149 -27.43 -79.24 -23.22
CA VAL A 149 -27.42 -80.67 -22.82
C VAL A 149 -27.99 -81.50 -24.00
N SER A 150 -27.58 -82.78 -24.10
CA SER A 150 -27.98 -83.77 -25.10
C SER A 150 -29.41 -84.33 -24.96
N SER A 151 -29.83 -85.04 -26.03
CA SER A 151 -30.73 -86.23 -26.09
C SER A 151 -32.09 -85.99 -26.77
N ASN A 152 -32.23 -86.33 -28.06
CA ASN A 152 -32.56 -87.67 -28.59
C ASN A 152 -32.48 -87.66 -30.13
#